data_AF-A0A2V8PDV7-F1
#
_entry.id   AF-A0A2V8PDV7-F1
#
_cell.length_a   1.000
_cell.length_b   1.000
_cell.length_c   1.000
_cell.angle_alpha   90.00
_cell.angle_beta   90.00
_cell.angle_gamma   90.00
#
_symmetry.space_group_name_H-M   'P 1'
#
loop_
_entity.id
_entity.type
_entity.pdbx_description
1 polymer ?
#
loop_
_entity_poly.entity_id
_entity_poly.type
_entity_poly.pdbx_seq_one_letter_code
_entity_poly.pdbx_strand_id
1 'polypeptide(L)'
;DRMPLHLYPNIRASGSIPEEWKPNRGGTIKYRVRKPDVRSYLRSLLPGRWRKVIKEGNIGDAHYFEHESGKVAGVKFVPRERFWK
;
A
#
# COMPACT_ATOMS: atom_id res chain seq x y z
N ASP A 1 -2.63 17.38 -11.35
CA ASP A 1 -2.52 16.97 -9.94
C ASP A 1 -2.25 15.48 -9.75
N ARG A 2 -1.02 15.09 -9.37
CA ARG A 2 -0.77 13.77 -8.80
C ARG A 2 -0.91 13.93 -7.27
N MET A 3 -1.87 13.25 -6.65
CA MET A 3 -2.03 13.25 -5.18
C MET A 3 -0.67 12.99 -4.50
N PRO A 4 -0.22 13.84 -3.56
CA PRO A 4 1.01 13.60 -2.83
C PRO A 4 0.90 12.28 -2.06
N LEU A 5 1.92 11.43 -2.18
CA LEU A 5 2.00 10.22 -1.37
C LEU A 5 2.60 10.62 -0.02
N HIS A 6 1.80 10.57 1.04
CA HIS A 6 2.28 10.85 2.39
C HIS A 6 2.99 9.62 2.99
N LEU A 7 4.02 9.87 3.80
CA LEU A 7 4.78 8.84 4.50
C LEU A 7 4.12 8.52 5.85
N TYR A 8 3.85 7.25 6.11
CA TYR A 8 3.24 6.77 7.35
C TYR A 8 4.08 5.67 8.00
N PRO A 9 4.01 5.51 9.33
CA PRO A 9 4.66 4.39 10.03
C PRO A 9 4.20 3.01 9.55
N ASN A 10 2.92 2.87 9.16
CA ASN A 10 2.32 1.62 8.66
C ASN A 10 0.98 1.93 7.96
N ILE A 11 0.32 0.90 7.42
CA ILE A 11 -0.94 1.07 6.67
C ILE A 11 -2.11 1.56 7.53
N ARG A 12 -2.16 1.27 8.84
CA ARG A 12 -3.24 1.72 9.74
C ARG A 12 -3.14 3.21 10.02
N ALA A 13 -1.91 3.70 10.23
CA ALA A 13 -1.65 5.11 10.47
C ALA A 13 -2.03 6.02 9.29
N SER A 14 -2.32 5.46 8.11
CA SER A 14 -2.80 6.23 6.95
C SER A 14 -4.26 6.68 7.06
N GLY A 15 -5.08 6.04 7.91
CA GLY A 15 -6.52 6.24 7.95
C GLY A 15 -7.29 5.62 6.77
N SER A 16 -6.61 5.11 5.74
CA SER A 16 -7.25 4.56 4.54
C SER A 16 -7.77 3.13 4.69
N ILE A 17 -7.36 2.39 5.73
CA ILE A 17 -7.70 0.97 5.92
C ILE A 17 -8.82 0.84 6.97
N PRO A 18 -9.99 0.25 6.62
CA PRO A 18 -11.10 0.06 7.56
C PRO A 18 -10.68 -0.72 8.80
N GLU A 19 -11.21 -0.38 9.97
CA GLU A 19 -10.81 -0.97 11.25
C GLU A 19 -11.05 -2.49 11.27
N GLU A 20 -12.18 -2.92 10.71
CA GLU A 20 -12.63 -4.31 10.60
C GLU A 20 -11.82 -5.15 9.58
N TRP A 21 -11.01 -4.49 8.74
CA TRP A 21 -10.13 -5.18 7.81
C TRP A 21 -9.10 -6.01 8.57
N LYS A 22 -8.91 -7.26 8.19
CA LYS A 22 -7.91 -8.17 8.76
C LYS A 22 -7.12 -8.84 7.64
N PRO A 23 -5.79 -8.91 7.73
CA PRO A 23 -4.97 -9.51 6.69
C PRO A 23 -5.18 -11.03 6.63
N ASN A 24 -5.27 -11.57 5.42
CA ASN A 24 -5.27 -13.01 5.20
C ASN A 24 -3.85 -13.57 5.34
N ARG A 25 -3.71 -14.78 5.91
CA ARG A 25 -2.42 -15.48 5.93
C ARG A 25 -2.02 -15.82 4.49
N GLY A 26 -0.77 -15.53 4.12
CA GLY A 26 -0.24 -15.82 2.77
C GLY A 26 -0.68 -14.86 1.66
N GLY A 27 -1.66 -13.97 1.89
CA GLY A 27 -2.20 -13.07 0.86
C GLY A 27 -1.38 -11.79 0.64
N THR A 28 -0.05 -11.87 0.52
CA THR A 28 0.80 -10.70 0.29
C THR A 28 1.63 -10.85 -0.97
N ILE A 29 1.45 -9.93 -1.92
CA ILE A 29 2.21 -9.87 -3.17
C ILE A 29 3.07 -8.60 -3.17
N LYS A 30 4.35 -8.74 -3.55
CA LYS A 30 5.30 -7.64 -3.61
C LYS A 30 5.87 -7.48 -5.02
N TYR A 31 5.83 -6.26 -5.54
CA TYR A 31 6.39 -5.90 -6.84
C TYR A 31 7.46 -4.82 -6.71
N ARG A 32 8.43 -4.83 -7.62
CA ARG A 32 9.34 -3.69 -7.81
C ARG A 32 8.54 -2.47 -8.29
N VAL A 33 8.90 -1.27 -7.82
CA VAL A 33 8.37 -0.02 -8.39
C VAL A 33 8.97 0.19 -9.78
N ARG A 34 8.18 -0.11 -10.82
CA ARG A 34 8.62 -0.07 -12.22
C ARG A 34 8.57 1.34 -12.83
N LYS A 35 7.61 2.18 -12.43
CA LYS A 35 7.45 3.54 -12.96
C LYS A 35 8.57 4.46 -12.40
N PRO A 36 9.46 5.02 -13.25
CA PRO A 36 10.57 5.85 -12.79
C PRO A 36 10.14 7.05 -11.96
N ASP A 37 9.14 7.80 -12.41
CA ASP A 37 8.61 8.96 -11.68
C ASP A 37 8.17 8.62 -10.26
N VAL A 38 7.42 7.52 -10.12
CA VAL A 38 6.92 7.04 -8.82
C VAL A 38 8.10 6.63 -7.95
N ARG A 39 9.09 5.94 -8.52
CA ARG A 39 10.31 5.53 -7.78
C ARG A 39 11.11 6.75 -7.31
N SER A 40 11.28 7.76 -8.16
CA SER A 40 11.99 8.99 -7.80
C SER A 40 11.26 9.75 -6.70
N TYR A 41 9.94 9.89 -6.82
CA TYR A 41 9.11 10.53 -5.78
C TYR A 41 9.16 9.78 -4.44
N LEU A 42 9.02 8.45 -4.44
CA LEU A 42 9.13 7.66 -3.21
C LEU A 42 10.51 7.83 -2.55
N ARG A 43 11.58 7.91 -3.34
CA ARG A 43 12.94 8.13 -2.84
C ARG A 43 13.17 9.55 -2.32
N SER A 44 12.43 10.55 -2.80
CA SER A 44 12.49 11.89 -2.22
C SER A 44 11.74 11.99 -0.89
N LEU A 45 10.75 11.11 -0.64
CA LEU A 45 10.12 10.99 0.68
C LEU A 45 11.04 10.31 1.70
N LEU A 46 11.66 9.20 1.29
CA LEU A 46 12.62 8.47 2.11
C LEU A 46 13.62 7.75 1.18
N PRO A 47 14.91 8.09 1.25
CA PRO A 47 15.93 7.40 0.46
C PRO A 47 15.99 5.91 0.81
N GLY A 48 16.03 5.07 -0.22
CA GLY A 48 16.21 3.62 -0.06
C GLY A 48 15.38 2.79 -1.04
N ARG A 49 15.15 1.53 -0.67
CA ARG A 49 14.41 0.56 -1.50
C ARG A 49 12.92 0.62 -1.21
N TRP A 50 12.15 0.71 -2.29
CA TRP A 50 10.69 0.73 -2.25
C TRP A 50 10.11 -0.43 -3.07
N ARG A 51 9.00 -0.98 -2.61
CA ARG A 51 8.21 -2.01 -3.29
C ARG A 51 6.74 -1.61 -3.30
N LYS A 52 6.01 -1.96 -4.36
CA LYS A 52 4.55 -1.96 -4.32
C LYS A 52 4.09 -3.23 -3.63
N VAL A 53 3.17 -3.10 -2.69
CA VAL A 53 2.59 -4.23 -1.94
C VAL A 53 1.08 -4.25 -2.16
N ILE A 54 0.56 -5.44 -2.42
CA ILE A 54 -0.86 -5.77 -2.37
C ILE A 54 -1.02 -6.77 -1.25
N LYS A 55 -1.79 -6.42 -0.23
CA LYS A 55 -2.05 -7.28 0.93
C LYS A 55 -3.54 -7.55 1.02
N GLU A 56 -3.92 -8.79 0.78
CA GLU A 56 -5.29 -9.25 0.86
C GLU A 56 -5.78 -9.28 2.30
N GLY A 57 -7.06 -8.99 2.47
CA GLY A 57 -7.76 -9.21 3.72
C GLY A 57 -9.16 -9.76 3.53
N ASN A 58 -9.86 -9.89 4.65
CA ASN A 58 -11.21 -10.45 4.76
C ASN A 58 -12.29 -9.71 3.92
N ILE A 59 -12.19 -8.38 3.80
CA ILE A 59 -13.22 -7.55 3.14
C ILE A 59 -12.71 -6.75 1.92
N GLY A 60 -11.45 -6.93 1.56
CA GLY A 60 -10.78 -6.14 0.53
C GLY A 60 -9.27 -6.20 0.63
N ASP A 61 -8.61 -5.53 -0.29
CA ASP A 61 -7.16 -5.53 -0.43
C ASP A 61 -6.57 -4.16 -0.06
N ALA A 62 -5.43 -4.16 0.63
CA ALA A 62 -4.65 -2.97 0.93
C ALA A 62 -3.53 -2.83 -0.11
N HIS A 63 -3.56 -1.75 -0.88
CA HIS A 63 -2.54 -1.40 -1.88
C HIS A 63 -1.68 -0.27 -1.34
N TYR A 64 -0.35 -0.43 -1.34
CA TYR A 64 0.56 0.60 -0.82
C TYR A 64 1.97 0.45 -1.39
N PHE A 65 2.82 1.44 -1.14
CA PHE A 65 4.27 1.32 -1.29
C PHE A 65 4.92 1.09 0.09
N GLU A 66 5.84 0.14 0.18
CA GLU A 66 6.57 -0.23 1.38
C GLU A 66 8.05 0.08 1.19
N HIS A 67 8.62 0.84 2.12
CA HIS A 67 10.04 1.08 2.24
C HIS A 67 10.71 -0.09 2.98
N GLU A 68 12.01 -0.33 2.75
CA GLU A 68 12.75 -1.37 3.46
C GLU A 68 12.78 -1.20 4.98
N SER A 69 12.52 0.01 5.49
CA SER A 69 12.35 0.28 6.92
C SER A 69 10.95 -0.06 7.48
N GLY A 70 10.03 -0.56 6.66
CA GLY A 70 8.64 -0.85 7.04
C GLY A 70 7.67 0.34 7.00
N LYS A 71 8.15 1.56 6.76
CA LYS A 71 7.29 2.74 6.53
C LYS A 71 6.57 2.61 5.19
N VAL A 72 5.40 3.24 5.06
CA VAL A 72 4.54 3.11 3.87
C VAL A 72 4.16 4.44 3.28
N ALA A 73 3.78 4.44 2.00
CA ALA A 73 3.19 5.60 1.33
C ALA A 73 2.10 5.17 0.34
N GLY A 74 1.18 6.09 0.02
CA GLY A 74 0.15 5.84 -1.00
C GLY A 74 -0.81 4.71 -0.65
N VAL A 75 -1.21 4.62 0.62
CA VAL A 75 -2.07 3.55 1.11
C VAL A 75 -3.50 3.75 0.61
N LYS A 76 -4.04 2.72 -0.04
CA LYS A 76 -5.40 2.67 -0.58
C LYS A 76 -6.06 1.35 -0.20
N PHE A 77 -7.30 1.42 0.27
CA PHE A 77 -8.17 0.26 0.40
C PHE A 77 -8.95 0.02 -0.90
N VAL A 78 -9.05 -1.24 -1.31
CA VAL A 78 -9.83 -1.70 -2.46
C VAL A 78 -10.83 -2.73 -1.94
N PRO A 79 -12.13 -2.38 -1.81
CA PRO A 79 -13.15 -3.33 -1.37
C PRO A 79 -13.21 -4.55 -2.27
N ARG A 80 -13.40 -5.74 -1.68
CA ARG A 80 -13.68 -6.95 -2.45
C ARG A 80 -15.18 -6.95 -2.72
N GLU A 81 -15.59 -6.44 -3.89
CA GLU A 81 -17.00 -6.49 -4.29
C GLU A 81 -17.48 -7.95 -4.30
N ARG A 82 -18.50 -8.24 -3.49
CA ARG A 82 -19.31 -9.44 -3.59
C ARG A 82 -20.18 -9.30 -4.84
N PHE A 83 -19.68 -9.70 -6.01
CA PHE A 83 -20.56 -10.03 -7.13
C PHE A 83 -21.31 -11.32 -6.78
N TRP A 84 -22.55 -11.20 -6.30
CA TRP A 84 -23.53 -12.27 -6.49
C TRP A 84 -24.17 -12.06 -7.87
N LYS A 85 -24.14 -13.11 -8.70
CA LYS A 85 -25.19 -13.35 -9.70
C LYS A 85 -26.28 -14.17 -9.04
#